data_AF-A0A5D0NY49-F1
#
_entry.id   AF-A0A5D0NY49-F1
#
_cell.length_a   1.000
_cell.length_b   1.000
_cell.length_c   1.000
_cell.angle_alpha   90.00
_cell.angle_beta   90.00
_cell.angle_gamma   90.00
#
_symmetry.space_group_name_H-M   'P 1'
#
loop_
_entity.id
_entity.type
_entity.pdbx_description
1 polymer ?
#
loop_
_entity_poly.entity_id
_entity_poly.type
_entity_poly.pdbx_seq_one_letter_code
_entity_poly.pdbx_strand_id
1 'polypeptide(L)'
;MLVPPAAPAALPRPLTARRRLNRLGRALRRQGWIAERRYADAVPLLRVHSPDMPFVGESVCVVGGDGGWWFRFSTGTLLAPCARMDLAVWQVTALLTAAGLGAGAVPLDE
;
A
#
# COMPACT_ATOMS: atom_id res chain seq x y z
N MET A 1 2.83 -4.83 21.96
CA MET A 1 2.00 -3.91 21.16
C MET A 1 2.92 -2.92 20.48
N LEU A 2 2.92 -2.86 19.14
CA LEU A 2 3.74 -1.89 18.42
C LEU A 2 2.91 -0.58 18.33
N VAL A 3 3.19 0.38 19.20
CA VAL A 3 2.52 1.68 19.19
C VAL A 3 3.04 2.46 17.96
N PRO A 4 2.17 2.92 17.04
CA PRO A 4 2.62 3.73 15.92
C PRO A 4 3.13 5.10 16.42
N PRO A 5 4.29 5.58 15.94
CA PRO A 5 4.86 6.86 16.36
C PRO A 5 3.97 8.04 15.92
N ALA A 6 3.96 9.09 16.75
CA ALA A 6 3.03 10.22 16.67
C ALA A 6 3.26 11.21 15.50
N ALA A 7 4.27 11.03 14.65
CA ALA A 7 4.44 11.81 13.42
C ALA A 7 5.36 11.09 12.42
N PRO A 8 5.10 11.15 11.10
CA PRO A 8 6.01 10.61 10.11
C PRO A 8 7.30 11.43 10.03
N ALA A 9 8.43 10.81 10.36
CA ALA A 9 9.76 11.39 10.30
C ALA A 9 10.29 11.34 8.85
N ALA A 10 10.39 12.49 8.18
CA ALA A 10 10.98 12.69 6.85
C ALA A 10 10.42 11.83 5.69
N LEU A 11 10.44 12.40 4.47
CA LEU A 11 10.14 11.63 3.26
C LEU A 11 11.38 10.83 2.82
N PRO A 12 11.24 9.54 2.48
CA PRO A 12 12.34 8.79 1.89
C PRO A 12 12.79 9.40 0.57
N ARG A 13 14.06 9.18 0.21
CA ARG A 13 14.53 9.44 -1.16
C ARG A 13 13.56 8.80 -2.16
N PRO A 14 13.13 9.50 -3.23
CA PRO A 14 12.08 9.02 -4.14
C PRO A 14 12.33 7.62 -4.71
N LEU A 15 13.57 7.27 -5.03
CA LEU A 15 13.93 5.94 -5.55
C LEU A 15 13.66 4.81 -4.53
N THR A 16 13.92 5.06 -3.24
CA THR A 16 13.67 4.10 -2.16
C THR A 16 12.17 3.87 -1.98
N ALA A 17 11.38 4.96 -2.00
CA ALA A 17 9.93 4.89 -1.93
C ALA A 17 9.37 4.06 -3.10
N ARG A 18 9.75 4.41 -4.33
CA ARG A 18 9.31 3.70 -5.55
C ARG A 18 9.65 2.21 -5.52
N ARG A 19 10.84 1.82 -5.05
CA ARG A 19 11.22 0.39 -4.91
C ARG A 19 10.31 -0.35 -3.93
N ARG A 20 10.01 0.25 -2.78
CA ARG A 20 9.13 -0.35 -1.76
C ARG A 20 7.69 -0.45 -2.25
N LEU A 21 7.16 0.61 -2.86
CA LEU A 21 5.82 0.64 -3.46
C LEU A 21 5.68 -0.34 -4.63
N ASN A 22 6.71 -0.50 -5.46
CA ASN A 22 6.72 -1.50 -6.52
C ASN A 22 6.63 -2.94 -5.95
N ARG A 23 7.32 -3.22 -4.84
CA ARG A 23 7.23 -4.53 -4.17
C ARG A 23 5.82 -4.77 -3.61
N LEU A 24 5.25 -3.79 -2.93
CA LEU A 24 3.88 -3.86 -2.42
C LEU A 24 2.87 -4.07 -3.55
N GLY A 25 2.94 -3.26 -4.60
CA GLY A 25 2.05 -3.37 -5.74
C GLY A 25 2.16 -4.72 -6.46
N ARG A 26 3.34 -5.34 -6.54
CA ARG A 26 3.47 -6.71 -7.09
C ARG A 26 2.79 -7.73 -6.19
N ALA A 27 2.89 -7.58 -4.88
CA ALA A 27 2.25 -8.50 -3.95
C ALA A 27 0.71 -8.38 -3.99
N LEU A 28 0.17 -7.16 -4.06
CA LEU A 28 -1.26 -6.92 -4.18
C LEU A 28 -1.84 -7.41 -5.52
N ARG A 29 -1.12 -7.23 -6.63
CA ARG A 29 -1.54 -7.77 -7.94
C ARG A 29 -1.64 -9.30 -7.94
N ARG A 30 -0.75 -10.00 -7.23
CA ARG A 30 -0.83 -11.46 -7.06
C ARG A 30 -2.06 -11.91 -6.26
N GLN A 31 -2.75 -11.00 -5.57
CA GLN A 31 -4.01 -11.26 -4.89
C GLN A 31 -5.23 -10.75 -5.68
N GLY A 32 -5.05 -10.31 -6.93
CA GLY A 32 -6.17 -9.85 -7.77
C GLY A 32 -6.52 -8.37 -7.65
N TRP A 33 -5.77 -7.58 -6.89
CA TRP A 33 -5.96 -6.13 -6.82
C TRP A 33 -5.29 -5.42 -8.00
N ILE A 34 -5.92 -4.37 -8.52
CA ILE A 34 -5.22 -3.44 -9.41
C ILE A 34 -4.37 -2.51 -8.55
N ALA A 35 -3.11 -2.35 -8.95
CA ALA A 35 -2.19 -1.40 -8.35
C ALA A 35 -1.59 -0.50 -9.42
N GLU A 36 -1.70 0.81 -9.25
CA GLU A 36 -1.21 1.83 -10.19
C GLU A 36 -0.17 2.71 -9.52
N ARG A 37 0.86 3.07 -10.28
CA ARG A 37 1.96 3.90 -9.79
C ARG A 37 1.65 5.36 -10.07
N ARG A 38 1.65 6.19 -9.03
CA ARG A 38 1.52 7.64 -9.15
C ARG A 38 2.80 8.29 -8.67
N TYR A 39 3.78 8.36 -9.56
CA TYR A 39 5.17 8.76 -9.24
C TYR A 39 5.56 10.13 -9.79
N ALA A 40 4.67 10.76 -10.54
CA ALA A 40 4.81 12.14 -11.02
C ALA A 40 4.53 13.16 -9.90
N ASP A 41 3.81 12.74 -8.86
CA ASP A 41 3.53 13.57 -7.69
C ASP A 41 4.78 13.80 -6.83
N ALA A 42 4.77 14.89 -6.05
CA ALA A 42 5.87 15.25 -5.14
C ALA A 42 6.23 14.11 -4.17
N VAL A 43 5.24 13.29 -3.79
CA VAL A 43 5.44 12.06 -3.01
C VAL A 43 5.04 10.86 -3.88
N PRO A 44 5.93 9.87 -4.10
CA PRO A 44 5.57 8.65 -4.79
C PRO A 44 4.43 7.91 -4.07
N LEU A 45 3.39 7.59 -4.83
CA LEU A 45 2.17 6.93 -4.36
C LEU A 45 1.89 5.65 -5.16
N LEU A 46 1.20 4.71 -4.51
CA LEU A 46 0.61 3.53 -5.14
C LEU A 46 -0.90 3.56 -4.92
N ARG A 47 -1.68 3.71 -5.99
CA ARG A 47 -3.14 3.59 -5.94
C ARG A 47 -3.52 2.11 -6.04
N VAL A 48 -4.37 1.62 -5.15
CA VAL A 48 -4.85 0.24 -5.11
C VAL A 48 -6.37 0.25 -5.15
N HIS A 49 -6.98 -0.55 -6.03
CA HIS A 49 -8.42 -0.61 -6.18
C HIS A 49 -8.88 -1.97 -6.71
N SER A 50 -10.19 -2.23 -6.59
CA SER A 50 -10.84 -3.41 -7.17
C SER A 50 -10.99 -3.24 -8.68
N PRO A 51 -10.73 -4.29 -9.49
CA PRO A 51 -11.01 -4.26 -10.93
C PRO A 51 -12.46 -3.86 -11.26
N ASP A 52 -13.42 -4.28 -10.43
CA ASP A 52 -14.85 -4.07 -10.66
C ASP A 52 -15.31 -2.65 -10.28
N MET A 53 -14.51 -1.94 -9.47
CA MET A 53 -14.81 -0.58 -9.00
C MET A 53 -13.54 0.30 -9.05
N PRO A 54 -13.08 0.72 -10.24
CA PRO A 54 -11.81 1.43 -10.40
C PRO A 54 -11.77 2.81 -9.73
N PHE A 55 -12.94 3.40 -9.49
CA PHE A 55 -13.07 4.70 -8.84
C PHE A 55 -12.88 4.64 -7.32
N VAL A 56 -13.14 3.48 -6.70
CA VAL A 56 -13.08 3.30 -5.24
C VAL A 56 -11.84 2.49 -4.87
N GLY A 57 -11.00 3.05 -4.01
CA GLY A 57 -9.75 2.44 -3.63
C GLY A 57 -8.93 3.30 -2.69
N GLU A 58 -7.69 2.91 -2.47
CA GLU A 58 -6.81 3.48 -1.46
C GLU A 58 -5.46 3.90 -2.07
N SER A 59 -4.85 4.96 -1.56
CA SER A 59 -3.53 5.41 -1.99
C SER A 59 -2.51 5.20 -0.88
N VAL A 60 -1.45 4.47 -1.18
CA VAL A 60 -0.39 4.13 -0.22
C VAL A 60 0.88 4.91 -0.55
N CYS A 61 1.48 5.55 0.46
CA CYS A 61 2.81 6.17 0.37
C CYS A 61 3.80 5.49 1.32
N VAL A 62 5.07 5.88 1.21
CA VAL A 62 6.12 5.51 2.17
C VAL A 62 6.53 6.75 2.95
N VAL A 63 6.55 6.62 4.27
CA VAL A 63 7.01 7.65 5.20
C VAL A 63 8.03 7.07 6.15
N GLY A 64 8.90 7.89 6.75
CA GLY A 64 9.69 7.42 7.87
C GLY A 64 8.87 7.41 9.16
N GLY A 65 9.26 6.55 10.08
CA GLY A 65 8.74 6.45 11.43
C GLY A 65 9.78 5.78 12.33
N ASP A 66 9.44 5.59 13.59
CA ASP A 66 10.27 4.80 14.50
C ASP A 66 10.51 3.39 13.97
N GLY A 67 11.78 2.97 14.04
CA GLY A 67 12.22 1.67 13.55
C GLY A 67 12.35 1.56 12.03
N GLY A 68 12.19 2.65 11.26
CA GLY A 68 12.51 2.70 9.83
C GLY A 68 11.36 3.22 8.96
N TRP A 69 11.27 2.70 7.73
CA TRP A 69 10.26 3.16 6.78
C TRP A 69 8.97 2.36 6.90
N TRP A 70 7.85 3.06 6.75
CA TRP A 70 6.49 2.56 6.91
C TRP A 70 5.66 2.80 5.66
N PHE A 71 4.72 1.88 5.39
CA PHE A 71 3.60 2.16 4.50
C PHE A 71 2.54 2.94 5.26
N ARG A 72 1.88 3.87 4.57
CA ARG A 72 0.83 4.72 5.15
C ARG A 72 -0.31 4.89 4.16
N PHE A 73 -1.55 4.79 4.66
CA PHE A 73 -2.76 5.09 3.90
C PHE A 73 -2.90 6.59 3.60
N SER A 74 -3.78 6.93 2.66
CA SER A 74 -4.12 8.32 2.34
C SER A 74 -4.74 9.06 3.53
N THR A 75 -5.43 8.33 4.41
CA THR A 75 -5.98 8.82 5.68
C THR A 75 -4.91 9.23 6.71
N GLY A 76 -3.63 8.99 6.43
CA GLY A 76 -2.53 9.27 7.34
C GLY A 76 -2.22 8.12 8.31
N THR A 77 -3.04 7.07 8.34
CA THR A 77 -2.84 5.90 9.21
C THR A 77 -1.63 5.08 8.78
N LEU A 78 -0.73 4.78 9.73
CA LEU A 78 0.39 3.87 9.51
C LEU A 78 -0.12 2.44 9.37
N LEU A 79 0.37 1.78 8.33
CA LEU A 79 -0.14 0.52 7.86
C LEU A 79 0.74 -0.60 8.43
N ALA A 80 1.96 -0.73 7.89
CA ALA A 80 2.95 -1.66 8.41
C ALA A 80 4.36 -1.13 8.18
N PRO A 81 5.35 -1.59 8.95
CA PRO A 81 6.75 -1.40 8.60
C PRO A 81 6.99 -1.98 7.21
N CYS A 82 7.75 -1.29 6.36
CA CYS A 82 8.03 -1.78 5.01
C CYS A 82 8.82 -3.10 4.97
N ALA A 83 9.40 -3.52 6.10
CA ALA A 83 10.02 -4.84 6.25
C ALA A 83 8.97 -5.98 6.38
N ARG A 84 7.73 -5.65 6.75
CA ARG A 84 6.60 -6.58 6.95
C ARG A 84 5.62 -6.49 5.78
N MET A 85 6.04 -6.99 4.63
CA MET A 85 5.24 -6.95 3.39
C MET A 85 3.96 -7.78 3.49
N ASP A 86 4.02 -8.91 4.19
CA ASP A 86 2.88 -9.76 4.58
C ASP A 86 1.78 -8.96 5.27
N LEU A 87 2.16 -8.22 6.31
CA LEU A 87 1.24 -7.40 7.09
C LEU A 87 0.70 -6.23 6.26
N ALA A 88 1.56 -5.62 5.43
CA ALA A 88 1.15 -4.51 4.56
C ALA A 88 0.08 -4.94 3.56
N VAL A 89 0.26 -6.10 2.93
CA VAL A 89 -0.72 -6.67 2.00
C VAL A 89 -2.02 -6.98 2.74
N TRP A 90 -1.93 -7.69 3.87
CA TRP A 90 -3.11 -8.06 4.67
C TRP A 90 -3.96 -6.84 5.06
N GLN A 91 -3.34 -5.76 5.55
CA GLN A 91 -4.09 -4.58 5.95
C GLN A 91 -4.72 -3.81 4.77
N VAL A 92 -4.03 -3.70 3.63
CA VAL A 92 -4.63 -3.08 2.43
C VAL A 92 -5.85 -3.87 1.99
N THR A 93 -5.72 -5.21 1.93
CA THR A 93 -6.83 -6.09 1.56
C THR A 93 -7.97 -5.99 2.56
N ALA A 94 -7.70 -6.07 3.86
CA ALA A 94 -8.71 -5.97 4.89
C ALA A 94 -9.48 -4.65 4.82
N LEU A 95 -8.79 -3.52 4.59
CA LEU A 95 -9.42 -2.21 4.42
C LEU A 95 -10.37 -2.19 3.23
N LEU A 96 -9.90 -2.63 2.05
CA LEU A 96 -10.69 -2.58 0.83
C LEU A 96 -11.87 -3.56 0.89
N THR A 97 -11.68 -4.76 1.44
CA THR A 97 -12.76 -5.73 1.64
C THR A 97 -13.80 -5.22 2.65
N ALA A 98 -13.39 -4.56 3.74
CA ALA A 98 -14.32 -3.93 4.67
C ALA A 98 -15.15 -2.80 4.01
N ALA A 99 -14.60 -2.16 2.97
CA ALA A 99 -15.32 -1.18 2.14
C ALA A 99 -16.22 -1.83 1.07
N GLY A 100 -16.39 -3.16 1.08
CA GLY A 100 -17.21 -3.91 0.13
C GLY A 100 -16.55 -4.17 -1.22
N LEU A 101 -15.23 -3.95 -1.33
CA LEU A 101 -14.47 -4.19 -2.56
C LEU A 101 -13.90 -5.61 -2.59
N GLY A 102 -14.16 -6.35 -3.66
CA GLY A 102 -13.52 -7.63 -3.93
C GLY A 102 -12.21 -7.44 -4.70
N ALA A 103 -11.21 -8.27 -4.42
CA ALA A 103 -10.13 -8.46 -5.36
C ALA A 103 -10.66 -9.25 -6.57
N GLY A 104 -10.15 -9.00 -7.77
CA GLY A 104 -10.51 -9.82 -8.92
C GLY A 104 -10.11 -11.28 -8.69
N ALA A 105 -10.88 -12.21 -9.25
CA ALA A 105 -10.45 -13.61 -9.28
C ALA A 105 -9.10 -13.69 -10.00
N VAL A 106 -8.07 -14.18 -9.32
CA VAL A 106 -6.84 -14.60 -10.00
C VAL A 106 -7.22 -15.87 -10.74
N PRO A 107 -7.21 -15.92 -12.08
CA PRO A 107 -7.45 -17.17 -12.78
C PRO A 107 -6.42 -18.18 -12.30
N LEU A 108 -6.89 -19.29 -11.75
CA LEU A 108 -6.08 -20.48 -11.61
C LEU A 108 -5.91 -21.01 -13.03
N ASP A 109 -4.77 -20.74 -13.67
CA ASP A 109 -4.42 -21.46 -14.89
C ASP A 109 -4.44 -22.96 -14.56
N GLU A 110 -5.27 -23.73 -15.28
CA GLU A 110 -5.31 -25.21 -15.27
C GLU A 110 -4.02 -25.82 -15.84
#